data_AF-A0A965WZA0-F1
#
_entry.id   AF-A0A965WZA0-F1
#
_cell.length_a   1.000
_cell.length_b   1.000
_cell.length_c   1.000
_cell.angle_alpha   90.00
_cell.angle_beta   90.00
_cell.angle_gamma   90.00
#
_symmetry.space_group_name_H-M   'P 1'
#
loop_
_entity.id
_entity.type
_entity.pdbx_description
1 polymer ?
#
loop_
_entity_poly.entity_id
_entity_poly.type
_entity_poly.pdbx_seq_one_letter_code
_entity_poly.pdbx_strand_id
1 'polypeptide(L)' 'MALFKQFQGEAEDVRKRDITQALAKWKAAEQYFESVQDTDLMDFAIFEMEAARRKYVLLLRRYNQTEAASE' A
#
# COMPACT_ATOMS: atom_id res chain seq x y z
N MET A 1 -21.73 -24.12 1.77
CA MET A 1 -21.11 -23.20 2.75
C MET A 1 -19.58 -23.19 2.74
N ALA A 2 -18.88 -24.28 2.39
CA ALA A 2 -17.41 -24.29 2.32
C ALA A 2 -16.80 -23.36 1.25
N LEU A 3 -17.46 -23.25 0.08
CA LEU A 3 -16.98 -22.42 -1.04
C LEU A 3 -16.86 -20.93 -0.65
N PHE A 4 -17.86 -20.39 0.06
CA PHE A 4 -17.89 -18.98 0.44
C PHE A 4 -16.79 -18.60 1.44
N LYS A 5 -16.46 -19.51 2.38
CA LYS A 5 -15.38 -19.32 3.35
C LYS A 5 -14.00 -19.35 2.68
N GLN A 6 -13.84 -20.16 1.64
CA GLN A 6 -12.60 -20.27 0.88
C GLN A 6 -12.31 -18.98 0.07
N PHE A 7 -13.35 -18.42 -0.56
CA PHE A 7 -13.24 -17.12 -1.25
C PHE A 7 -12.90 -15.96 -0.30
N GLN A 8 -13.38 -15.98 0.95
CA GLN A 8 -13.05 -14.95 1.94
C GLN A 8 -11.59 -14.99 2.37
N GLY A 9 -11.02 -16.18 2.58
CA GLY A 9 -9.61 -16.36 2.93
C GLY A 9 -8.65 -15.91 1.82
N GLU A 10 -8.93 -16.26 0.56
CA GLU A 10 -8.13 -15.82 -0.58
C GLU A 10 -8.14 -14.29 -0.74
N ALA A 11 -9.30 -13.66 -0.56
CA ALA A 11 -9.43 -12.21 -0.65
C ALA A 11 -8.68 -11.48 0.48
N GLU A 12 -8.63 -12.06 1.69
CA GLU A 12 -7.86 -11.52 2.81
C GLU A 12 -6.35 -11.60 2.55
N ASP A 13 -5.87 -12.73 2.03
CA ASP A 13 -4.46 -12.91 1.65
C ASP A 13 -4.03 -11.96 0.53
N VAL A 14 -4.91 -11.67 -0.44
CA VAL A 14 -4.64 -10.66 -1.48
C VAL A 14 -4.55 -9.26 -0.85
N ARG A 15 -5.50 -8.88 0.02
CA ARG A 15 -5.47 -7.57 0.69
C ARG A 15 -4.20 -7.36 1.52
N LYS A 16 -3.78 -8.37 2.30
CA LYS A 16 -2.54 -8.31 3.09
C LYS A 16 -1.32 -8.15 2.18
N ARG A 17 -1.24 -8.92 1.08
CA ARG A 17 -0.16 -8.80 0.09
C ARG A 17 -0.11 -7.41 -0.54
N ASP A 18 -1.25 -6.83 -0.91
CA ASP A 18 -1.32 -5.50 -1.50
C ASP A 18 -0.80 -4.41 -0.55
N ILE A 19 -1.10 -4.53 0.76
CA ILE A 19 -0.59 -3.62 1.79
C ILE A 19 0.93 -3.74 1.92
N THR A 20 1.46 -4.97 1.99
CA THR A 20 2.92 -5.21 2.06
C THR A 20 3.63 -4.65 0.83
N GLN A 21 3.05 -4.84 -0.36
CA GLN A 21 3.60 -4.30 -1.60
C GLN A 21 3.55 -2.77 -1.62
N ALA A 22 2.47 -2.15 -1.15
CA ALA A 22 2.36 -0.71 -1.06
C ALA A 22 3.38 -0.11 -0.08
N LEU A 23 3.64 -0.78 1.05
CA LEU A 23 4.69 -0.40 1.99
C LEU A 23 6.09 -0.49 1.37
N ALA A 24 6.38 -1.59 0.66
CA ALA A 24 7.66 -1.77 -0.02
C ALA A 24 7.88 -0.68 -1.09
N LYS A 25 6.84 -0.33 -1.85
CA LYS A 25 6.89 0.76 -2.83
C LYS A 25 7.13 2.12 -2.18
N TRP A 26 6.47 2.41 -1.06
CA TRP A 26 6.71 3.66 -0.34
C TRP A 26 8.15 3.76 0.15
N LYS A 27 8.70 2.69 0.76
CA LYS A 27 10.11 2.66 1.18
C LYS A 27 11.09 2.85 0.01
N ALA A 28 10.80 2.23 -1.13
CA ALA A 28 11.64 2.41 -2.32
C ALA A 28 11.57 3.86 -2.86
N ALA A 29 10.40 4.49 -2.85
CA ALA A 29 10.24 5.88 -3.27
C ALA A 29 10.92 6.87 -2.29
N GLU A 30 10.89 6.58 -0.99
CA GLU A 30 11.62 7.33 0.04
C GLU A 30 13.13 7.24 -0.18
N GLN A 31 13.67 6.04 -0.39
CA GLN A 31 15.08 5.84 -0.74
C GLN A 31 15.47 6.56 -2.04
N TYR A 32 14.59 6.54 -3.05
CA TYR A 32 14.83 7.26 -4.29
C TYR A 32 14.90 8.78 -4.05
N PHE A 33 13.95 9.34 -3.32
CA PHE A 33 13.95 10.75 -2.94
C PHE A 33 15.22 11.15 -2.18
N GLU A 34 15.66 10.34 -1.21
CA GLU A 34 16.91 10.56 -0.48
C GLU A 34 18.16 10.49 -1.37
N SER A 35 18.11 9.70 -2.44
CA SER A 35 19.22 9.52 -3.38
C SER A 35 19.30 10.58 -4.48
N VAL A 36 18.20 11.30 -4.75
CA VAL A 36 18.11 12.27 -5.84
C VAL A 36 18.92 13.52 -5.49
N GLN A 37 19.88 13.84 -6.36
CA GLN A 37 20.69 15.07 -6.29
C GLN A 37 20.33 16.06 -7.40
N ASP A 38 19.61 15.59 -8.43
CA ASP A 38 19.17 16.39 -9.55
C ASP A 38 17.91 17.18 -9.16
N THR A 39 17.99 18.51 -9.24
CA THR A 39 16.88 19.40 -8.93
C THR A 39 15.68 19.17 -9.83
N ASP A 40 15.88 18.74 -11.08
CA ASP A 40 14.80 18.52 -12.04
C ASP A 40 14.02 17.24 -11.73
N LEU A 41 14.64 16.29 -11.02
CA LEU A 41 14.02 15.05 -10.58
C LEU A 41 13.45 15.13 -9.16
N MET A 42 13.76 16.20 -8.42
CA MET A 42 13.33 16.39 -7.04
C MET A 42 11.81 16.41 -6.92
N ASP A 43 11.14 17.19 -7.78
CA ASP A 43 9.67 17.29 -7.79
C ASP A 43 9.02 15.95 -8.12
N PHE A 44 9.61 15.20 -9.06
CA PHE A 44 9.15 13.86 -9.41
C PHE A 44 9.30 12.89 -8.23
N ALA A 45 10.45 12.92 -7.55
CA ALA A 45 10.71 12.06 -6.40
C ALA A 45 9.77 12.36 -5.22
N ILE A 46 9.48 13.64 -4.96
CA ILE A 46 8.49 14.06 -3.95
C ILE A 46 7.10 13.54 -4.31
N PHE A 47 6.68 13.70 -5.56
CA PHE A 47 5.38 13.26 -6.02
C PHE A 47 5.20 11.75 -5.89
N GLU A 48 6.19 10.97 -6.34
CA GLU A 48 6.18 9.51 -6.24
C GLU A 48 6.13 9.02 -4.78
N MET A 49 6.94 9.62 -3.90
CA MET A 49 6.94 9.29 -2.48
C MET A 49 5.57 9.55 -1.83
N GLU A 50 4.99 10.74 -2.07
CA GLU A 50 3.68 11.10 -1.53
C GLU A 50 2.54 10.23 -2.09
N ALA A 51 2.59 9.90 -3.38
CA ALA A 51 1.61 9.02 -4.01
C ALA A 51 1.66 7.60 -3.42
N ALA A 52 2.87 7.04 -3.25
CA ALA A 52 3.06 5.73 -2.65
C ALA A 52 2.58 5.68 -1.19
N ARG A 53 2.91 6.72 -0.40
CA ARG A 53 2.44 6.86 0.99
C ARG A 53 0.91 6.92 1.08
N ARG A 54 0.26 7.75 0.27
CA ARG A 54 -1.20 7.90 0.25
C ARG A 54 -1.88 6.58 -0.10
N LYS A 55 -1.33 5.83 -1.07
CA LYS A 55 -1.84 4.50 -1.44
C LYS A 55 -1.74 3.52 -0.27
N TYR A 56 -0.60 3.45 0.40
CA TYR A 56 -0.42 2.58 1.57
C TYR A 56 -1.42 2.91 2.69
N VAL A 57 -1.55 4.18 3.06
CA VAL A 57 -2.49 4.64 4.11
C VAL A 57 -3.94 4.33 3.74
N LEU A 58 -4.32 4.51 2.47
CA LEU A 58 -5.66 4.16 2.00
C LEU A 58 -5.95 2.66 2.16
N LEU A 59 -5.01 1.79 1.78
CA LEU A 59 -5.17 0.34 1.90
C LEU A 59 -5.28 -0.10 3.36
N LEU A 60 -4.48 0.48 4.26
CA LEU A 60 -4.61 0.22 5.70
C LEU A 60 -5.99 0.61 6.24
N ARG A 61 -6.49 1.79 5.89
CA ARG A 61 -7.81 2.24 6.32
C ARG A 61 -8.91 1.30 5.86
N ARG A 62 -8.85 0.85 4.60
CA ARG A 62 -9.81 -0.10 4.03
C ARG A 62 -9.76 -1.46 4.71
N TYR A 63 -8.55 -1.95 5.00
CA TYR A 63 -8.37 -3.19 5.73
C TYR A 63 -9.04 -3.12 7.12
N ASN A 64 -8.71 -2.09 7.90
CA ASN A 64 -9.27 -1.92 9.25
C ASN A 64 -10.81 -1.73 9.24
N GLN A 65 -11.36 -1.02 8.25
CA GLN A 65 -12.81 -0.88 8.09
C GLN A 65 -13.50 -2.20 7.73
N THR A 66 -12.82 -3.09 7.00
CA THR A 66 -13.35 -4.40 6.63
C THR A 66 -13.36 -5.34 7.83
N GLU A 67 -12.28 -5.33 8.63
CA GLU A 67 -12.20 -6.13 9.87
C GLU A 67 -13.29 -5.71 10.86
N ALA A 68 -13.47 -4.40 11.08
CA ALA A 68 -14.48 -3.86 11.99
C ALA A 68 -15.94 -4.06 11.51
N ALA A 69 -16.17 -4.35 10.23
CA ALA A 69 -17.48 -4.68 9.68
C ALA A 69 -17.75 -6.19 9.63
N SER A 70 -16.73 -7.01 9.94
CA SER A 70 -16.81 -8.48 10.00
C SER A 70 -16.86 -9.06 11.42
N GLU A 71 -16.75 -8.21 12.44
CA GLU A 71 -17.06 -8.50 13.86
C GLU A 71 -18.52 -8.16 14.19
#